data_AF-A0A497LWT2-F1
#
_entry.id   AF-A0A497LWT2-F1
#
_cell.length_a   1.000
_cell.length_b   1.000
_cell.length_c   1.000
_cell.angle_alpha   90.00
_cell.angle_beta   90.00
_cell.angle_gamma   90.00
#
_symmetry.space_group_name_H-M   'P 1'
#
loop_
_entity.id
_entity.type
_entity.pdbx_description
1 polymer ?
#
loop_
_entity_poly.entity_id
_entity_poly.type
_entity_poly.pdbx_seq_one_letter_code
_entity_poly.pdbx_strand_id
1 'polypeptide(L)'
;MFNISKIASGHVYAIEPFGTNGVGYVVEGRNAYIYSLVKEKRVKDELGRIVLENIKKKYDGLPFAERWLRNVIPERNKLLEILKGLVKSKILHAYPVLLEATGGVVAQFEHTVLVLEREVVVTTL
;
A
#
# COMPACT_ATOMS: atom_id res chain seq x y z
N MET A 1 20.70 4.81 -12.55
CA MET A 1 21.90 3.98 -12.43
C MET A 1 21.73 3.10 -11.20
N PHE A 2 21.57 1.79 -11.35
CA PHE A 2 21.49 0.86 -10.20
C PHE A 2 22.86 0.75 -9.55
N ASN A 3 22.96 1.01 -8.26
CA ASN A 3 24.20 0.81 -7.50
C ASN A 3 24.08 -0.49 -6.69
N ILE A 4 24.93 -1.46 -7.02
CA ILE A 4 25.00 -2.77 -6.35
C ILE A 4 25.40 -2.64 -4.88
N SER A 5 25.99 -1.51 -4.47
CA SER A 5 26.40 -1.25 -3.08
C SER A 5 25.25 -1.13 -2.06
N LYS A 6 23.99 -1.38 -2.45
CA LYS A 6 22.81 -1.31 -1.58
C LYS A 6 22.30 -2.66 -1.09
N ILE A 7 22.82 -3.77 -1.61
CA ILE A 7 22.47 -5.12 -1.14
C ILE A 7 23.47 -5.51 -0.05
N ALA A 8 22.98 -5.84 1.15
CA ALA A 8 23.81 -6.16 2.30
C ALA A 8 23.28 -7.39 3.05
N SER A 9 24.18 -8.07 3.76
CA SER A 9 23.82 -9.16 4.67
C SER A 9 22.88 -8.66 5.77
N GLY A 10 21.88 -9.48 6.11
CA GLY A 10 20.82 -9.18 7.06
C GLY A 10 19.62 -8.41 6.48
N HIS A 11 19.67 -7.98 5.22
CA HIS A 11 18.57 -7.26 4.60
C HIS A 11 17.53 -8.20 3.96
N VAL A 12 16.27 -7.76 3.97
CA VAL A 12 15.14 -8.46 3.36
C VAL A 12 14.63 -7.67 2.16
N TYR A 13 14.34 -8.35 1.06
CA TYR A 13 13.84 -7.76 -0.17
C TYR A 13 12.64 -8.53 -0.72
N ALA A 14 11.68 -7.80 -1.28
CA ALA A 14 10.71 -8.36 -2.22
C ALA A 14 11.33 -8.32 -3.63
N ILE A 15 11.28 -9.44 -4.33
CA ILE A 15 11.63 -9.55 -5.75
C ILE A 15 10.34 -9.81 -6.51
N GLU A 16 9.88 -8.79 -7.24
CA GLU A 16 8.55 -8.76 -7.87
C GLU A 16 8.63 -8.38 -9.37
N PRO A 17 8.99 -9.31 -10.26
CA PRO A 17 8.92 -9.05 -11.69
C PRO A 17 7.47 -8.86 -12.18
N PHE A 18 7.27 -7.83 -12.99
CA PHE A 18 6.05 -7.59 -13.75
C PHE A 18 6.34 -7.76 -15.25
N GLY A 19 5.51 -8.54 -15.95
CA GLY A 19 5.55 -8.69 -17.41
C GLY A 19 4.24 -8.21 -18.02
N THR A 20 4.29 -7.59 -19.19
CA THR A 20 3.09 -7.13 -19.90
C THR A 20 3.24 -7.27 -21.41
N ASN A 21 2.12 -7.42 -22.11
CA ASN A 21 2.04 -7.28 -23.56
C ASN A 21 1.74 -5.84 -24.03
N GLY A 22 1.66 -4.88 -23.10
CA GLY A 22 1.47 -3.46 -23.37
C GLY A 22 2.78 -2.68 -23.52
N VAL A 23 2.75 -1.40 -23.19
CA VAL A 23 3.88 -0.45 -23.36
C VAL A 23 4.94 -0.56 -22.26
N GLY A 24 4.66 -1.25 -21.16
CA GLY A 24 5.67 -1.57 -20.14
C GLY A 24 5.85 -0.51 -19.05
N TYR A 25 4.86 0.35 -18.84
CA TYR A 25 4.79 1.21 -17.66
C TYR A 25 3.35 1.35 -17.16
N VAL A 26 3.21 1.74 -15.89
CA VAL A 26 1.92 1.92 -15.23
C VAL A 26 1.57 3.39 -15.03
N VAL A 27 0.28 3.68 -14.99
CA VAL A 27 -0.30 4.97 -14.60
C VAL A 27 -1.25 4.78 -13.42
N GLU A 28 -1.39 5.82 -12.61
CA GLU A 28 -2.36 5.81 -11.51
C GLU A 28 -3.80 5.91 -12.05
N GLY A 29 -4.65 4.98 -11.62
CA GLY A 29 -6.08 5.00 -11.86
C GLY A 29 -6.80 6.02 -10.96
N ARG A 30 -8.09 6.23 -11.22
CA ARG A 30 -8.92 7.18 -10.45
C ARG A 30 -9.29 6.68 -9.05
N ASN A 31 -9.26 5.38 -8.84
CA ASN A 31 -9.72 4.75 -7.61
C ASN A 31 -8.54 4.31 -6.76
N ALA A 32 -8.65 4.53 -5.45
CA ALA A 32 -7.77 3.96 -4.45
C ALA A 32 -8.61 3.13 -3.47
N TYR A 33 -8.09 1.96 -3.10
CA TYR A 33 -8.75 1.03 -2.17
C TYR A 33 -7.86 0.66 -1.00
N ILE A 34 -6.57 0.97 -1.10
CA ILE A 34 -5.53 0.70 -0.11
C ILE A 34 -5.01 2.04 0.40
N TYR A 35 -4.78 2.12 1.70
CA TYR A 35 -4.31 3.32 2.39
C TYR A 35 -3.26 2.93 3.43
N SER A 36 -2.39 3.85 3.82
CA SER A 36 -1.49 3.71 4.97
C SER A 36 -1.52 4.95 5.84
N LEU A 37 -1.30 4.78 7.14
CA LEU A 37 -1.13 5.89 8.07
C LEU A 37 0.29 6.42 7.93
N VAL A 38 0.42 7.66 7.44
CA VAL A 38 1.75 8.30 7.23
C VAL A 38 2.07 9.36 8.27
N LYS A 39 1.05 9.93 8.93
CA LYS A 39 1.26 10.93 9.96
C LYS A 39 0.08 11.03 10.91
N GLU A 40 0.38 11.10 12.20
CA GLU A 40 -0.64 11.37 13.22
C GLU A 40 -0.89 12.87 13.38
N LYS A 41 -2.16 13.26 13.32
CA LYS A 41 -2.63 14.62 13.58
C LYS A 41 -3.99 14.56 14.26
N ARG A 42 -4.33 15.63 14.99
CA ARG A 42 -5.66 15.78 15.58
C ARG A 42 -6.72 15.89 14.49
N VAL A 43 -7.72 15.00 14.53
CA VAL A 43 -8.92 15.06 13.69
C VAL A 43 -10.06 15.71 14.48
N LYS A 44 -10.66 16.75 13.91
CA LYS A 44 -11.75 17.51 14.55
C LYS A 44 -13.07 16.74 14.54
N ASP A 45 -13.41 16.18 13.39
CA ASP A 45 -14.59 15.33 13.19
C ASP A 45 -14.52 14.07 14.05
N GLU A 46 -15.64 13.70 14.66
CA GLU A 46 -15.75 12.56 15.58
C GLU A 46 -15.58 11.24 14.85
N LEU A 47 -16.24 11.05 13.71
CA LEU A 47 -16.18 9.80 12.95
C LEU A 47 -14.79 9.58 12.36
N GLY A 48 -14.16 10.63 11.84
CA GLY A 48 -12.78 10.60 11.39
C GLY A 48 -11.80 10.26 12.52
N ARG A 49 -12.06 10.69 13.76
CA ARG A 49 -11.27 10.28 14.92
C ARG A 49 -11.45 8.80 15.23
N ILE A 50 -12.69 8.31 15.27
CA ILE A 50 -13.00 6.88 15.51
C ILE A 50 -12.32 6.00 14.46
N VAL A 51 -12.40 6.38 13.18
CA VAL A 51 -11.74 5.66 12.09
C VAL A 51 -10.22 5.70 12.24
N LEU A 52 -9.64 6.86 12.54
CA LEU A 52 -8.18 6.99 12.72
C LEU A 52 -7.68 6.15 13.91
N GLU A 53 -8.38 6.15 15.03
CA GLU A 53 -8.04 5.33 16.20
C GLU A 53 -8.10 3.83 15.88
N ASN A 54 -9.11 3.40 15.12
CA ASN A 54 -9.21 2.02 14.66
C ASN A 54 -8.03 1.63 13.76
N ILE A 55 -7.68 2.49 12.80
CA ILE A 55 -6.55 2.30 11.88
C ILE A 55 -5.25 2.19 12.66
N LYS A 56 -4.99 3.13 13.58
CA LYS A 56 -3.79 3.12 14.42
C LYS A 56 -3.66 1.82 15.19
N LYS A 57 -4.73 1.43 15.90
CA LYS A 57 -4.72 0.25 16.77
C LYS A 57 -4.52 -1.06 16.01
N LYS A 58 -5.08 -1.17 14.79
CA LYS A 58 -5.12 -2.45 14.06
C LYS A 58 -3.99 -2.65 13.06
N TYR A 59 -3.53 -1.59 12.42
CA TYR A 59 -2.63 -1.71 11.27
C TYR A 59 -1.24 -1.15 11.52
N ASP A 60 -1.05 -0.32 12.55
CA ASP A 60 0.26 0.14 13.02
C ASP A 60 1.20 0.65 11.89
N GLY A 61 0.66 1.50 11.02
CA GLY A 61 1.40 2.05 9.87
C GLY A 61 1.46 1.16 8.63
N LEU A 62 1.10 -0.12 8.73
CA LEU A 62 0.97 -1.02 7.57
C LEU A 62 -0.21 -0.61 6.67
N PRO A 63 -0.14 -0.89 5.36
CA PRO A 63 -1.26 -0.68 4.45
C PRO A 63 -2.51 -1.46 4.86
N PHE A 64 -3.68 -0.86 4.65
CA PHE A 64 -4.99 -1.46 4.93
C PHE A 64 -5.99 -1.17 3.82
N ALA A 65 -7.00 -2.03 3.69
CA ALA A 65 -8.06 -1.89 2.68
C ALA A 65 -9.29 -1.15 3.23
N GLU A 66 -9.94 -0.31 2.40
CA GLU A 66 -11.23 0.35 2.70
C GLU A 66 -12.25 -0.63 3.29
N ARG A 67 -12.39 -1.79 2.63
CA ARG A 67 -13.39 -2.81 2.99
C ARG A 67 -13.25 -3.35 4.41
N TRP A 68 -12.06 -3.26 5.02
CA TRP A 68 -11.84 -3.73 6.40
C TRP A 68 -12.41 -2.80 7.46
N LEU A 69 -12.75 -1.56 7.09
CA LEU A 69 -13.34 -0.56 7.98
C LEU A 69 -14.87 -0.58 7.97
N ARG A 70 -15.51 -1.48 7.22
CA ARG A 70 -16.99 -1.57 7.17
C ARG A 70 -17.65 -1.94 8.49
N ASN A 71 -16.92 -2.63 9.38
CA ASN A 71 -17.41 -2.90 10.74
C ASN A 71 -17.33 -1.66 11.65
N VAL A 72 -16.61 -0.61 11.24
CA VAL A 72 -16.49 0.67 11.95
C VAL A 72 -17.51 1.65 11.39
N ILE A 73 -17.53 1.80 10.07
CA ILE A 73 -18.48 2.64 9.32
C ILE A 73 -19.16 1.75 8.27
N PRO A 74 -20.37 1.24 8.53
CA PRO A 74 -21.06 0.33 7.60
C PRO A 74 -21.44 0.96 6.26
N GLU A 75 -21.77 2.26 6.29
CA GLU A 75 -22.15 3.00 5.09
C GLU A 75 -20.90 3.37 4.27
N ARG A 76 -20.74 2.72 3.12
CA ARG A 76 -19.54 2.85 2.29
C ARG A 76 -19.27 4.29 1.82
N ASN A 77 -20.29 5.02 1.37
CA ASN A 77 -20.11 6.37 0.86
C ASN A 77 -19.56 7.30 1.94
N LYS A 78 -20.12 7.21 3.15
CA LYS A 78 -19.66 7.94 4.34
C LYS A 78 -18.23 7.58 4.71
N LEU A 79 -17.87 6.29 4.67
CA LEU A 79 -16.50 5.83 4.91
C LEU A 79 -15.52 6.44 3.89
N LEU A 80 -15.88 6.46 2.61
CA LEU A 80 -15.04 7.05 1.55
C LEU A 80 -14.85 8.56 1.73
N GLU A 81 -15.87 9.29 2.16
CA GLU A 81 -15.76 10.72 2.48
C GLU A 81 -14.79 10.98 3.64
N ILE A 82 -14.89 10.18 4.71
CA ILE A 82 -13.98 10.25 5.86
C ILE A 82 -12.54 9.97 5.41
N LEU A 83 -12.30 8.88 4.68
CA LEU A 83 -10.96 8.52 4.18
C LEU A 83 -10.40 9.62 3.27
N LYS A 84 -11.21 10.20 2.38
CA LYS A 84 -10.82 11.33 1.52
C LYS A 84 -10.41 12.56 2.34
N GLY A 85 -11.13 12.86 3.43
CA GLY A 85 -10.78 13.93 4.35
C GLY A 85 -9.44 13.70 5.06
N LEU A 86 -9.17 12.47 5.49
CA LEU A 86 -7.91 12.08 6.12
C LEU A 86 -6.72 12.13 5.14
N VAL A 87 -6.93 11.71 3.88
CA VAL A 87 -5.94 11.84 2.80
C VAL A 87 -5.65 13.30 2.50
N LYS A 88 -6.69 14.14 2.33
CA LYS A 88 -6.54 15.59 2.12
C LYS A 88 -5.76 16.26 3.25
N SER A 89 -5.92 15.76 4.48
CA SER A 89 -5.20 16.23 5.66
C SER A 89 -3.77 15.69 5.78
N LYS A 90 -3.30 14.89 4.81
CA LYS A 90 -2.00 14.20 4.80
C LYS A 90 -1.78 13.36 6.07
N ILE A 91 -2.85 12.75 6.57
CA ILE A 91 -2.82 11.77 7.66
C ILE A 91 -2.66 10.38 7.05
N LEU A 92 -3.46 10.09 6.04
CA LEU A 92 -3.36 8.88 5.24
C LEU A 92 -2.69 9.18 3.90
N HIS A 93 -1.95 8.20 3.40
CA HIS A 93 -1.63 8.10 1.99
C HIS A 93 -2.59 7.11 1.34
N ALA A 94 -3.07 7.42 0.14
CA ALA A 94 -3.90 6.52 -0.66
C ALA A 94 -3.01 5.93 -1.75
N TYR A 95 -3.11 4.63 -1.98
CA TYR A 95 -2.44 3.93 -3.08
C TYR A 95 -3.47 3.70 -4.20
N PRO A 96 -3.42 4.48 -5.29
CA PRO A 96 -4.30 4.26 -6.44
C PRO A 96 -4.02 2.91 -7.09
N VAL A 97 -5.03 2.37 -7.79
CA VAL A 97 -4.82 1.21 -8.65
C VAL A 97 -3.81 1.58 -9.73
N LEU A 98 -2.77 0.77 -9.90
CA LEU A 98 -1.81 0.92 -10.98
C LEU A 98 -2.32 0.16 -12.22
N LEU A 99 -2.49 0.89 -13.31
CA LEU A 99 -2.99 0.38 -14.58
C LEU A 99 -1.87 0.37 -15.60
N GLU A 100 -1.74 -0.69 -16.38
CA GLU A 100 -0.91 -0.69 -17.58
C GLU A 100 -1.40 0.41 -18.53
N ALA A 101 -0.50 1.28 -19.00
CA ALA A 101 -0.89 2.54 -19.65
C ALA A 101 -1.67 2.38 -20.97
N THR A 102 -1.54 1.23 -21.64
CA THR A 102 -2.25 0.86 -22.87
C THR A 102 -3.38 -0.15 -22.64
N GLY A 103 -3.63 -0.55 -21.39
CA GLY A 103 -4.61 -1.59 -21.05
C GLY A 103 -4.14 -3.01 -21.34
N GLY A 104 -2.83 -3.22 -21.50
CA GLY A 104 -2.23 -4.54 -21.67
C GLY A 104 -2.45 -5.45 -20.46
N VAL A 105 -2.42 -6.75 -20.70
CA VAL A 105 -2.48 -7.77 -19.64
C VAL A 105 -1.15 -7.80 -18.91
N VAL A 106 -1.21 -7.80 -17.58
CA VAL A 106 -0.03 -7.85 -16.72
C VAL A 106 0.02 -9.19 -15.99
N ALA A 107 1.19 -9.83 -15.99
CA ALA A 107 1.54 -10.96 -15.14
C ALA A 107 2.56 -10.52 -14.10
N GLN A 108 2.50 -11.10 -12.90
CA GLN A 108 3.41 -10.83 -11.80
C GLN A 108 3.77 -12.14 -11.10
N PHE A 109 5.00 -12.23 -10.60
CA PHE A 109 5.44 -13.20 -9.59
C PHE A 109 6.14 -12.44 -8.47
N GLU A 110 6.14 -12.99 -7.26
CA GLU A 110 6.82 -12.35 -6.12
C GLU A 110 7.37 -13.38 -5.13
N HIS A 111 8.60 -13.16 -4.69
CA HIS A 111 9.16 -13.81 -3.50
C HIS A 111 9.79 -12.80 -2.56
N THR A 112 9.79 -13.11 -1.27
CA THR A 112 10.60 -12.42 -0.26
C THR A 112 11.90 -13.20 -0.05
N VAL A 113 13.02 -12.48 -0.05
CA VAL A 113 14.36 -13.06 0.16
C VAL A 113 15.08 -12.38 1.31
N LEU A 114 15.76 -13.17 2.13
CA LEU A 114 16.69 -12.73 3.16
C LEU A 114 18.11 -12.95 2.65
N VAL A 115 18.89 -11.88 2.53
CA VAL A 115 20.30 -11.94 2.12
C VAL A 115 21.15 -12.17 3.37
N LEU A 116 21.94 -13.23 3.41
CA LEU A 116 22.92 -13.53 4.46
C LEU A 116 24.34 -13.47 3.88
N GLU A 117 25.36 -13.57 4.72
CA GLU A 117 26.76 -13.44 4.29
C GLU A 117 27.19 -14.50 3.27
N ARG A 118 26.59 -15.70 3.32
CA ARG A 118 26.99 -16.87 2.53
C ARG A 118 25.88 -17.46 1.66
N GLU A 119 24.65 -16.97 1.82
CA GLU A 119 23.48 -17.53 1.14
C GLU A 119 22.36 -16.49 1.00
N VAL A 120 21.38 -16.82 0.16
CA VAL A 120 20.13 -16.08 0.05
C VAL A 120 19.01 -17.07 0.36
N VAL A 121 18.23 -16.78 1.39
CA VAL A 121 17.09 -17.61 1.79
C VAL A 121 15.84 -17.05 1.13
N VAL A 122 15.15 -17.87 0.33
CA VAL A 122 13.82 -17.52 -0.20
C VAL A 122 12.78 -17.91 0.85
N THR A 123 12.16 -16.94 1.50
CA THR A 123 11.30 -17.18 2.67
C THR A 123 9.87 -17.58 2.30
N THR A 124 9.51 -17.48 1.03
CA THR A 124 8.16 -17.75 0.52
C THR A 124 8.14 -18.81 -0.59
N LEU A 125 9.18 -19.64 -0.69
CA LEU A 125 9.26 -20.76 -1.65
C LEU A 125 8.39 -21.95 -1.22
#